data_AF-A0A089HTG1-F1
#
_entry.id   AF-A0A089HTG1-F1
#
_cell.length_a   1.000
_cell.length_b   1.000
_cell.length_c   1.000
_cell.angle_alpha   90.00
_cell.angle_beta   90.00
_cell.angle_gamma   90.00
#
_symmetry.space_group_name_H-M   'P 1'
#
loop_
_entity.id
_entity.type
_entity.pdbx_description
1 polymer ?
#
loop_
_entity_poly.entity_id
_entity_poly.type
_entity_poly.pdbx_seq_one_letter_code
_entity_poly.pdbx_strand_id
1 'polypeptide(L)'
;MSGSPDKAVMAVIGVGLAVWVVYRIYVWLQSSPRSFLQDHIPLNDEINPHPAVSLLEDAGYEVVGGKLKIPLSFNVDGAPLYSRLFVDYIAAAEDGTQYLVVLARPRRPVEWTGSGLRDMLLPYLLIYPGVGGLLYVNAPAATVNVITFGRDDGEND
;
A
#
# COMPACT_ATOMS: atom_id res chain seq x y z
N MET A 1 -38.71 -33.94 -34.31
CA MET A 1 -38.03 -32.98 -33.42
C MET A 1 -37.73 -31.71 -34.23
N SER A 2 -38.69 -30.78 -34.38
CA SER A 2 -38.45 -29.52 -35.09
C SER A 2 -38.01 -28.45 -34.09
N GLY A 3 -36.71 -28.39 -33.81
CA GLY A 3 -36.15 -27.23 -33.13
C GLY A 3 -36.25 -26.03 -34.07
N SER A 4 -37.17 -25.10 -33.80
CA SER A 4 -37.23 -23.84 -34.54
C SER A 4 -35.88 -23.13 -34.38
N PRO A 5 -35.23 -22.71 -35.48
CA PRO A 5 -33.96 -21.98 -35.43
C PRO A 5 -34.06 -20.74 -34.53
N ASP A 6 -35.25 -20.15 -34.37
CA ASP A 6 -35.50 -19.01 -33.48
C ASP A 6 -35.19 -19.33 -32.02
N LYS A 7 -35.49 -20.54 -31.54
CA LYS A 7 -35.17 -20.94 -30.16
C LYS A 7 -33.66 -21.10 -29.96
N ALA A 8 -32.96 -21.61 -30.96
CA ALA A 8 -31.50 -21.73 -30.92
C ALA A 8 -30.83 -20.36 -30.95
N VAL A 9 -31.31 -19.45 -31.81
CA VAL A 9 -30.82 -18.07 -31.91
C VAL A 9 -31.08 -17.31 -30.61
N MET A 10 -32.29 -17.41 -30.03
CA MET A 10 -32.61 -16.77 -28.75
C MET A 10 -31.76 -17.31 -27.60
N ALA A 11 -31.45 -18.61 -27.59
CA ALA A 11 -30.56 -19.20 -26.59
C ALA A 11 -29.13 -18.65 -26.70
N VAL A 12 -28.58 -18.54 -27.91
CA VAL A 12 -27.23 -17.98 -28.14
C VAL A 12 -27.17 -16.50 -27.73
N ILE A 13 -28.18 -15.71 -28.09
CA ILE A 13 -28.25 -14.30 -27.70
C ILE A 13 -28.35 -14.18 -26.18
N GLY A 14 -29.19 -14.98 -25.52
CA GLY A 14 -29.33 -14.98 -24.07
C GLY A 14 -28.03 -15.31 -23.34
N VAL A 15 -27.29 -16.31 -23.81
CA VAL A 15 -25.98 -16.68 -23.25
C VAL A 15 -24.96 -15.57 -23.48
N GLY A 16 -24.90 -15.00 -24.69
CA GLY A 16 -24.00 -13.88 -25.00
C GLY A 16 -24.25 -12.66 -24.12
N LEU A 17 -25.51 -12.33 -23.88
CA LEU A 17 -25.92 -11.21 -23.04
C LEU A 17 -25.58 -11.49 -21.56
N ALA A 18 -25.81 -12.72 -21.08
CA ALA A 18 -25.41 -13.12 -19.73
C ALA A 18 -23.89 -13.02 -19.52
N VAL A 19 -23.10 -13.54 -20.47
CA VAL A 19 -21.63 -13.44 -20.43
C VAL A 19 -21.18 -11.97 -20.44
N TRP A 20 -21.80 -11.14 -21.28
CA TRP A 20 -21.48 -9.71 -21.33
C TRP A 20 -21.80 -8.98 -20.02
N VAL A 21 -22.95 -9.27 -19.39
CA VAL A 21 -23.34 -8.70 -18.09
C VAL A 21 -22.36 -9.14 -17.00
N VAL A 22 -22.04 -10.44 -16.93
CA VAL A 22 -21.08 -10.97 -15.95
C VAL A 22 -19.70 -10.34 -16.15
N TYR A 23 -19.24 -10.22 -17.40
CA TYR A 23 -17.98 -9.56 -17.73
C TYR A 23 -17.97 -8.09 -17.31
N ARG A 24 -19.04 -7.34 -17.59
CA ARG A 24 -19.16 -5.92 -17.19
C ARG A 24 -19.16 -5.75 -15.67
N ILE A 25 -19.86 -6.62 -14.96
CA ILE A 25 -19.87 -6.65 -13.49
C ILE A 25 -18.47 -6.97 -12.98
N TYR A 26 -17.82 -8.00 -13.51
CA TYR A 26 -16.45 -8.39 -13.14
C TYR A 26 -15.45 -7.25 -13.32
N VAL A 27 -15.45 -6.59 -14.49
CA VAL A 27 -14.58 -5.43 -14.76
C VAL A 27 -14.91 -4.26 -13.83
N TRP A 28 -16.19 -3.99 -13.57
CA TRP A 28 -16.62 -2.94 -12.65
C TRP A 28 -16.18 -3.21 -11.19
N LEU A 29 -16.27 -4.46 -10.73
CA LEU A 29 -15.76 -4.89 -9.42
C LEU A 29 -14.23 -4.76 -9.31
N GLN A 30 -13.49 -5.03 -10.39
CA GLN A 30 -12.04 -4.81 -10.45
C GLN A 30 -11.65 -3.34 -10.56
N SER A 31 -12.56 -2.48 -11.03
CA SER A 31 -12.37 -1.02 -11.10
C SER A 31 -12.57 -0.31 -9.74
N SER A 32 -12.88 -1.07 -8.69
CA SER A 32 -12.91 -0.59 -7.29
C SER A 32 -11.48 -0.34 -6.76
N PRO A 33 -11.27 0.30 -5.58
CA PRO A 33 -10.00 0.89 -5.14
C PRO A 33 -8.76 -0.03 -5.05
N ARG A 34 -8.87 -1.32 -5.41
CA ARG A 34 -7.75 -2.26 -5.53
C ARG A 34 -6.64 -1.80 -6.45
N SER A 35 -6.90 -0.88 -7.39
CA SER A 35 -5.84 -0.19 -8.16
C SER A 35 -4.78 0.48 -7.26
N PHE A 36 -5.14 0.84 -6.04
CA PHE A 36 -4.24 1.47 -5.08
C PHE A 36 -3.44 0.47 -4.22
N LEU A 37 -3.92 -0.78 -4.11
CA LEU A 37 -3.19 -1.85 -3.44
C LEU A 37 -2.18 -2.41 -4.43
N GLN A 38 -0.93 -1.99 -4.28
CA GLN A 38 0.17 -2.52 -5.07
C GLN A 38 0.68 -3.80 -4.40
N ASP A 39 0.51 -4.92 -5.09
CA ASP A 39 1.03 -6.23 -4.65
C ASP A 39 2.56 -6.20 -4.49
N HIS A 40 3.24 -5.25 -5.14
CA HIS A 40 4.69 -5.06 -5.09
C HIS A 40 5.04 -3.58 -4.93
N ILE A 41 6.00 -3.29 -4.06
CA ILE A 41 6.52 -1.93 -3.89
C ILE A 41 7.38 -1.59 -5.12
N PRO A 42 7.10 -0.48 -5.83
CA PRO A 42 8.01 -0.02 -6.87
C PRO A 42 9.33 0.42 -6.24
N LEU A 43 10.41 -0.26 -6.60
CA LEU A 43 11.76 0.09 -6.16
C LEU A 43 12.29 1.24 -7.02
N ASN A 44 12.86 2.23 -6.36
CA ASN A 44 13.65 3.27 -7.00
C ASN A 44 15.12 2.92 -6.79
N ASP A 45 15.87 2.64 -7.86
CA ASP A 45 17.27 2.24 -7.76
C ASP A 45 18.17 3.38 -7.26
N GLU A 46 17.70 4.63 -7.32
CA GLU A 46 18.45 5.80 -6.85
C GLU A 46 18.35 5.96 -5.32
N ILE A 47 19.34 5.41 -4.61
CA ILE A 47 19.48 5.55 -3.16
C ILE A 47 20.32 6.79 -2.85
N ASN A 48 19.68 7.81 -2.28
CA ASN A 48 20.38 9.02 -1.85
C ASN A 48 21.15 8.77 -0.54
N PRO A 49 22.44 9.15 -0.46
CA PRO A 49 23.23 9.00 0.76
C PRO A 49 22.60 9.76 1.94
N HIS A 50 22.46 9.08 3.08
CA HIS A 50 21.94 9.67 4.32
C HIS A 50 22.45 8.86 5.53
N PRO A 51 22.69 9.48 6.70
CA PRO A 51 23.09 8.76 7.93
C PRO A 51 22.10 7.69 8.41
N ALA A 52 20.88 7.68 7.86
CA ALA A 52 19.88 6.66 8.14
C ALA A 52 20.20 5.32 7.48
N VAL A 53 20.95 5.33 6.36
CA VAL A 53 21.33 4.11 5.63
C VAL A 53 22.24 3.26 6.50
N SER A 54 23.31 3.84 7.05
CA SER A 54 24.21 3.13 7.96
C SER A 54 23.49 2.65 9.23
N LEU A 55 22.56 3.43 9.78
CA LEU A 55 21.78 3.01 10.95
C LEU A 55 20.85 1.82 10.65
N LEU A 56 20.33 1.72 9.43
CA LEU A 56 19.53 0.58 9.00
C LEU A 56 20.41 -0.66 8.81
N GLU A 57 21.56 -0.51 8.18
CA GLU A 57 22.55 -1.58 8.00
C GLU A 57 23.04 -2.12 9.35
N ASP A 58 23.40 -1.23 10.29
CA ASP A 58 23.79 -1.60 11.66
C ASP A 58 22.66 -2.31 12.43
N ALA A 59 21.40 -2.04 12.07
CA ALA A 59 20.22 -2.69 12.64
C ALA A 59 19.82 -3.99 11.92
N GLY A 60 20.60 -4.45 10.93
CA GLY A 60 20.36 -5.70 10.19
C GLY A 60 19.43 -5.56 8.98
N TYR A 61 19.26 -4.35 8.46
CA TYR A 61 18.44 -4.09 7.26
C TYR A 61 19.29 -3.60 6.09
N GLU A 62 19.10 -4.17 4.92
CA GLU A 62 19.70 -3.69 3.67
C GLU A 62 18.78 -2.67 2.99
N VAL A 63 19.31 -1.52 2.58
CA VAL A 63 18.52 -0.53 1.81
C VAL A 63 18.48 -0.95 0.34
N VAL A 64 17.33 -1.48 -0.08
CA VAL A 64 17.10 -2.02 -1.43
C VAL A 64 16.40 -1.04 -2.38
N GLY A 65 15.92 0.10 -1.87
CA GLY A 65 15.26 1.11 -2.68
C GLY A 65 15.33 2.50 -2.07
N GLY A 66 15.44 3.49 -2.95
CA GLY A 66 15.44 4.91 -2.60
C GLY A 66 14.05 5.47 -2.35
N LYS A 67 13.97 6.80 -2.43
CA LYS A 67 12.75 7.55 -2.12
C LYS A 67 11.62 7.20 -3.09
N LEU A 68 10.47 6.88 -2.52
CA LEU A 68 9.24 6.58 -3.23
C LEU A 68 8.18 7.66 -2.97
N LYS A 69 7.58 8.18 -4.04
CA LYS A 69 6.46 9.11 -4.01
C LYS A 69 5.18 8.38 -4.41
N ILE A 70 4.21 8.35 -3.51
CA ILE A 70 2.91 7.73 -3.75
C ILE A 70 1.90 8.85 -4.01
N PRO A 71 1.46 9.07 -5.26
CA PRO A 71 0.48 10.11 -5.57
C PRO A 71 -0.90 9.69 -5.05
N LEU A 72 -1.61 10.63 -4.44
CA LEU A 72 -3.00 10.47 -4.01
C LEU A 72 -3.87 11.46 -4.78
N SER A 73 -5.01 10.98 -5.27
CA SER A 73 -6.06 11.85 -5.82
C SER A 73 -7.38 11.53 -5.14
N PHE A 74 -8.16 12.57 -4.90
CA PHE A 74 -9.47 12.52 -4.28
C PHE A 74 -10.45 13.31 -5.15
N ASN A 75 -11.70 12.93 -5.13
CA ASN A 75 -12.78 13.71 -5.75
C ASN A 75 -13.76 14.09 -4.64
N VAL A 76 -13.91 15.39 -4.39
CA VAL A 76 -14.81 15.93 -3.37
C VAL A 76 -15.80 16.84 -4.07
N ASP A 77 -17.07 16.46 -4.07
CA ASP A 77 -18.16 17.21 -4.71
C ASP A 77 -17.87 17.60 -6.18
N GLY A 78 -17.21 16.71 -6.93
CA GLY A 78 -16.83 16.93 -8.32
C GLY A 78 -15.49 17.67 -8.52
N ALA A 79 -14.88 18.19 -7.46
CA ALA A 79 -13.58 18.84 -7.52
C ALA A 79 -12.44 17.85 -7.24
N PRO A 80 -11.44 17.74 -8.13
CA PRO A 80 -10.27 16.91 -7.87
C PRO A 80 -9.34 17.58 -6.87
N LEU A 81 -8.95 16.85 -5.83
CA LEU A 81 -7.93 17.23 -4.86
C LEU A 81 -6.76 16.26 -4.96
N TYR A 82 -5.55 16.75 -4.76
CA TYR A 82 -4.33 15.95 -4.89
C TYR A 82 -3.50 16.02 -3.61
N SER A 83 -2.96 14.88 -3.23
CA SER A 83 -1.98 14.76 -2.16
C SER A 83 -0.89 13.77 -2.55
N ARG A 84 0.01 13.49 -1.63
CA ARG A 84 1.09 12.52 -1.81
C ARG A 84 1.61 12.04 -0.47
N LEU A 85 1.96 10.77 -0.43
CA LEU A 85 2.77 10.18 0.63
C LEU A 85 4.19 9.99 0.14
N PHE A 86 5.13 9.96 1.07
CA PHE A 86 6.55 9.73 0.78
C PHE A 86 7.08 8.66 1.70
N VAL A 87 7.68 7.65 1.10
CA VAL A 87 8.52 6.67 1.78
C VAL A 87 9.95 7.06 1.44
N ASP A 88 10.79 7.24 2.45
CA ASP A 88 12.14 7.78 2.25
C ASP A 88 13.09 6.71 1.68
N TYR A 89 12.92 5.44 2.09
CA TYR A 89 13.63 4.28 1.55
C TYR A 89 12.78 3.01 1.63
N ILE A 90 13.18 1.98 0.89
CA ILE A 90 12.73 0.59 1.08
C ILE A 90 13.91 -0.19 1.62
N ALA A 91 13.68 -0.91 2.72
CA ALA A 91 14.68 -1.76 3.34
C ALA A 91 14.22 -3.21 3.32
N ALA A 92 15.16 -4.16 3.26
CA ALA A 92 14.91 -5.59 3.35
C ALA A 92 15.65 -6.16 4.56
N ALA A 93 15.00 -7.05 5.30
CA ALA A 93 15.67 -7.90 6.27
C ALA A 93 16.39 -9.05 5.54
N GLU A 94 17.25 -9.78 6.26
CA GLU A 94 18.01 -10.91 5.70
C GLU A 94 17.14 -12.01 5.08
N ASP A 95 15.92 -12.19 5.58
CA ASP A 95 14.95 -13.17 5.06
C ASP A 95 14.23 -12.70 3.78
N GLY A 96 14.55 -11.50 3.29
CA GLY A 96 13.93 -10.87 2.13
C GLY A 96 12.64 -10.09 2.45
N THR A 97 12.21 -10.07 3.72
CA THR A 97 11.02 -9.30 4.13
C THR A 97 11.28 -7.81 3.95
N GLN A 98 10.43 -7.15 3.14
CA GLN A 98 10.55 -5.73 2.84
C GLN A 98 9.82 -4.87 3.88
N TYR A 99 10.40 -3.71 4.18
CA TYR A 99 9.88 -2.70 5.10
C TYR A 99 9.88 -1.33 4.44
N LEU A 100 8.87 -0.53 4.76
CA LEU A 100 8.82 0.88 4.39
C LEU A 100 9.66 1.69 5.38
N VAL A 101 10.52 2.59 4.93
CA VAL A 101 11.30 3.46 5.82
C VAL A 101 10.76 4.89 5.79
N VAL A 102 10.48 5.44 6.97
CA VAL A 102 10.11 6.84 7.16
C VAL A 102 11.11 7.51 8.08
N LEU A 103 11.72 8.60 7.62
CA LEU A 103 12.65 9.38 8.44
C LEU A 103 11.91 10.32 9.38
N ALA A 104 12.45 10.45 10.59
CA ALA A 104 11.99 11.46 11.55
C ALA A 104 12.24 12.88 11.03
N ARG A 105 11.24 13.75 11.17
CA ARG A 105 11.32 15.16 10.76
C ARG A 105 11.13 16.06 11.97
N PRO A 106 12.03 17.02 12.23
CA PRO A 106 11.94 17.90 13.42
C PRO A 106 10.62 18.66 13.54
N ARG A 107 9.99 19.00 12.42
CA ARG A 107 8.73 19.77 12.38
C ARG A 107 7.48 18.88 12.42
N ARG A 108 7.65 17.55 12.43
CA ARG A 108 6.56 16.58 12.44
C ARG A 108 7.00 15.32 13.22
N PRO A 109 7.24 15.44 14.54
CA PRO A 109 7.53 14.29 15.38
C PRO A 109 6.33 13.34 15.41
N VAL A 110 6.60 12.03 15.53
CA VAL A 110 5.56 11.04 15.80
C VAL A 110 5.10 11.18 17.24
N GLU A 111 3.79 11.26 17.43
CA GLU A 111 3.19 11.02 18.74
C GLU A 111 3.10 9.52 18.97
N TRP A 112 3.81 9.02 19.99
CA TRP A 112 3.85 7.61 20.35
C TRP A 112 2.59 7.18 21.12
N THR A 113 1.44 7.40 20.51
CA THR A 113 0.11 6.98 20.98
C THR A 113 -0.58 6.18 19.87
N GLY A 114 -1.57 5.36 20.20
CA GLY A 114 -2.30 4.58 19.19
C GLY A 114 -2.93 5.46 18.11
N SER A 115 -3.55 6.59 18.49
CA SER A 115 -4.11 7.56 17.54
C SER A 115 -3.02 8.26 16.72
N GLY A 116 -1.87 8.59 17.32
CA GLY A 116 -0.75 9.19 16.60
C GLY A 116 -0.18 8.27 15.52
N LEU A 117 0.01 6.99 15.84
CA LEU A 117 0.44 5.97 14.87
C LEU A 117 -0.64 5.73 13.81
N ARG A 118 -1.92 5.69 14.20
CA ARG A 118 -3.05 5.58 13.26
C ARG A 118 -3.04 6.73 12.24
N ASP A 119 -2.93 7.97 12.70
CA ASP A 119 -3.08 9.13 11.83
C ASP A 119 -1.85 9.37 10.94
N MET A 120 -0.65 9.01 11.44
CA MET A 120 0.59 9.25 10.70
C MET A 120 1.05 8.06 9.86
N LEU A 121 0.89 6.82 10.34
CA LEU A 121 1.57 5.64 9.77
C LEU A 121 0.63 4.63 9.13
N LEU A 122 -0.62 4.51 9.62
CA LEU A 122 -1.61 3.60 9.06
C LEU A 122 -1.79 3.76 7.53
N PRO A 123 -1.80 4.98 6.95
CA PRO A 123 -1.91 5.12 5.50
C PRO A 123 -0.82 4.36 4.73
N TYR A 124 0.40 4.29 5.25
CA TYR A 124 1.50 3.58 4.58
C TYR A 124 1.29 2.06 4.62
N LEU A 125 0.93 1.54 5.79
CA LEU A 125 0.74 0.11 6.02
C LEU A 125 -0.46 -0.46 5.24
N LEU A 126 -1.50 0.35 5.00
CA LEU A 126 -2.68 -0.10 4.24
C LEU A 126 -2.47 -0.10 2.72
N ILE A 127 -1.51 0.66 2.19
CA ILE A 127 -1.23 0.74 0.74
C ILE A 127 -0.45 -0.48 0.27
N TYR A 128 0.50 -0.92 1.09
CA TYR A 128 1.38 -2.05 0.80
C TYR A 128 1.18 -3.15 1.85
N PRO A 129 0.09 -3.93 1.77
CA PRO A 129 -0.23 -4.93 2.78
C PRO A 129 0.77 -6.11 2.84
N GLY A 130 1.66 -6.25 1.86
CA GLY A 130 2.67 -7.31 1.78
C GLY A 130 3.99 -7.00 2.50
N VAL A 131 4.14 -5.82 3.12
CA VAL A 131 5.37 -5.45 3.84
C VAL A 131 5.38 -5.98 5.26
N GLY A 132 6.56 -6.26 5.81
CA GLY A 132 6.73 -6.69 7.19
C GLY A 132 6.39 -5.60 8.22
N GLY A 133 6.33 -4.34 7.79
CA GLY A 133 5.97 -3.20 8.61
C GLY A 133 6.63 -1.91 8.14
N LEU A 134 6.77 -0.97 9.08
CA LEU A 134 7.37 0.33 8.85
C LEU A 134 8.53 0.56 9.82
N LEU A 135 9.68 0.99 9.31
CA LEU A 135 10.85 1.40 10.06
C LEU A 135 10.85 2.93 10.20
N TYR A 136 10.64 3.41 11.42
CA TYR A 136 10.75 4.83 11.73
C TYR A 136 12.16 5.14 12.24
N VAL A 137 12.94 5.87 11.42
CA VAL A 137 14.36 6.12 11.67
C VAL A 137 14.60 7.56 12.10
N ASN A 138 15.15 7.74 13.29
CA ASN A 138 15.58 9.04 13.79
C ASN A 138 17.10 9.11 13.80
N ALA A 139 17.68 9.62 12.71
CA ALA A 139 19.13 9.72 12.55
C ALA A 139 19.81 10.58 13.64
N PRO A 140 19.29 11.76 14.02
CA PRO A 140 19.84 12.53 15.13
C PRO A 140 19.90 11.79 16.47
N ALA A 141 18.91 10.92 16.75
CA ALA A 141 18.85 10.13 17.97
C ALA A 141 19.48 8.74 17.83
N ALA A 142 19.98 8.38 16.63
CA ALA A 142 20.47 7.06 16.28
C ALA A 142 19.50 5.92 16.65
N THR A 143 18.20 6.11 16.42
CA THR A 143 17.18 5.09 16.73
C THR A 143 16.44 4.60 15.49
N VAL A 144 16.15 3.31 15.46
CA VAL A 144 15.30 2.63 14.48
C VAL A 144 14.16 1.95 15.25
N ASN A 145 12.92 2.33 14.97
CA ASN A 145 11.74 1.74 15.60
C ASN A 145 10.96 0.94 14.56
N VAL A 146 10.73 -0.34 14.84
CA VAL A 146 9.93 -1.22 13.97
C VAL A 146 8.47 -1.11 14.39
N ILE A 147 7.58 -0.86 13.42
CA ILE A 147 6.16 -0.66 13.66
C ILE A 147 5.39 -1.66 12.81
N THR A 148 4.68 -2.56 13.48
CA THR A 148 3.90 -3.65 12.88
C THR A 148 2.47 -3.65 13.41
N PHE A 149 1.56 -4.35 12.75
CA PHE A 149 0.23 -4.57 13.29
C PHE A 149 0.26 -5.58 14.42
N GLY A 150 -0.29 -5.20 15.57
CA GLY A 150 -0.66 -6.11 16.64
C GLY A 150 -2.10 -6.61 16.48
N ARG A 151 -2.44 -7.65 17.23
CA ARG A 151 -3.83 -8.09 17.42
C ARG A 151 -4.35 -7.50 18.72
N ASP A 152 -5.50 -6.85 18.65
CA ASP A 152 -6.27 -6.38 19.80
C ASP A 152 -7.64 -7.06 19.71
N ASP A 153 -8.04 -7.79 20.75
CA ASP A 153 -9.36 -8.42 20.86
C ASP A 153 -10.41 -7.46 21.46
N GLY A 154 -10.01 -6.24 21.82
CA GLY A 154 -10.90 -5.20 22.34
C GLY A 154 -11.35 -5.45 23.78
N GLU A 155 -10.77 -6.45 24.43
CA GLU A 155 -11.06 -6.82 25.81
C GLU A 155 -9.99 -6.16 26.70
N ASN A 156 -10.32 -4.99 27.24
CA ASN A 156 -9.48 -4.35 28.24
C ASN A 156 -9.79 -4.99 29.61
N ASP A 157 -8.82 -5.67 30.22
CA ASP A 157 -8.81 -5.94 31.67
C ASP A 157 -8.55 -4.65 32.47
#